data_AF-A0AB37ZEH2-F1
#
_entry.id   AF-A0AB37ZEH2-F1
#
_cell.length_a   1.000
_cell.length_b   1.000
_cell.length_c   1.000
_cell.angle_alpha   90.00
_cell.angle_beta   90.00
_cell.angle_gamma   90.00
#
_symmetry.space_group_name_H-M   'P 1'
#
loop_
_entity.id
_entity.type
_entity.pdbx_description
1 polymer ?
#
loop_
_entity_poly.entity_id
_entity_poly.type
_entity_poly.pdbx_seq_one_letter_code
_entity_poly.pdbx_strand_id
1 'polypeptide(L)'
;MSGEQLPAWIWYGVRVTKGPPKRPHYKATVFVRATDKAGALKEAKRRLTKAPPRSFFEAWKATPAQVADWLRIGPAKPPGPNTEQINPERPNPRLADSWGFVLLACKCGHSDDLEAFCRLSSGVQLPRNEYQCPKCFRAWRIEAEGEGWTAPGGLYIPPKRVSVAIPPRI
;
A
#
# COMPACT_ATOMS: atom_id res chain seq x y z
N MET A 1 29.56 -9.18 -18.30
CA MET A 1 28.79 -8.14 -17.59
C MET A 1 27.93 -8.86 -16.56
N SER A 2 28.40 -8.95 -15.32
CA SER A 2 27.63 -9.47 -14.20
C SER A 2 26.44 -8.54 -13.97
N GLY A 3 25.24 -9.00 -14.32
CA GLY A 3 24.01 -8.27 -14.08
C GLY A 3 23.86 -8.08 -12.57
N GLU A 4 24.13 -6.87 -12.11
CA GLU A 4 23.92 -6.48 -10.73
C GLU A 4 22.42 -6.56 -10.46
N GLN A 5 22.00 -7.67 -9.85
CA GLN A 5 20.61 -7.96 -9.56
C GLN A 5 20.17 -6.95 -8.50
N LEU A 6 19.51 -5.87 -8.92
CA LEU A 6 19.04 -4.82 -8.03
C LEU A 6 18.25 -5.46 -6.87
N PRO A 7 18.51 -5.06 -5.61
CA PRO A 7 17.91 -5.71 -4.46
C PRO A 7 16.38 -5.62 -4.53
N ALA A 8 15.70 -6.76 -4.39
CA ALA A 8 14.25 -6.80 -4.42
C ALA A 8 13.66 -6.02 -3.24
N TRP A 9 12.88 -4.97 -3.54
CA TRP A 9 12.24 -4.12 -2.53
C TRP A 9 10.97 -4.77 -2.00
N ILE A 10 11.06 -5.36 -0.81
CA ILE A 10 9.97 -6.07 -0.13
C ILE A 10 9.20 -5.09 0.76
N TRP A 11 7.93 -5.40 1.03
CA TRP A 11 7.16 -4.70 2.05
C TRP A 11 7.59 -5.12 3.46
N TYR A 12 7.80 -4.12 4.32
CA TYR A 12 8.03 -4.29 5.74
C TYR A 12 6.91 -3.63 6.53
N GLY A 13 6.39 -4.34 7.51
CA GLY A 13 5.59 -3.75 8.57
C GLY A 13 6.53 -3.22 9.65
N VAL A 14 6.30 -2.00 10.11
CA VAL A 14 7.01 -1.40 11.23
C VAL A 14 6.02 -1.01 12.31
N ARG A 15 6.16 -1.64 13.47
CA ARG A 15 5.36 -1.39 14.66
C ARG A 15 6.13 -0.41 15.52
N VAL A 16 5.42 0.62 15.96
CA VAL A 16 5.94 1.63 16.86
C VAL A 16 5.17 1.56 18.15
N THR A 17 5.88 1.39 19.26
CA THR A 17 5.29 1.31 20.60
C THR A 17 5.98 2.26 21.57
N LYS A 18 5.22 2.80 22.51
CA LYS A 18 5.77 3.51 23.67
C LYS A 18 5.03 3.12 24.93
N GLY A 19 5.77 2.99 26.02
CA GLY A 19 5.25 2.58 27.32
C GLY A 19 5.56 1.11 27.63
N PRO A 20 4.97 0.57 28.70
CA PRO A 20 5.25 -0.79 29.15
C PRO A 20 4.81 -1.84 28.11
N PRO A 21 5.54 -2.96 27.95
CA PRO A 21 5.31 -3.93 26.87
C PRO A 21 3.90 -4.50 26.84
N LYS A 22 3.28 -4.69 28.01
CA LYS A 22 1.95 -5.30 28.14
C LYS A 22 0.81 -4.31 27.83
N ARG A 23 1.02 -3.01 28.03
CA ARG A 23 0.01 -1.95 27.82
C ARG A 23 0.69 -0.67 27.32
N PRO A 24 1.11 -0.64 26.05
CA PRO A 24 1.75 0.53 25.50
C PRO A 24 0.74 1.68 25.41
N HIS A 25 1.14 2.87 25.86
CA HIS A 25 0.34 4.10 25.77
C HIS A 25 0.20 4.59 24.33
N TYR A 26 1.11 4.18 23.45
CA TYR A 26 1.07 4.47 22.03
C TYR A 26 1.40 3.21 21.24
N LYS A 27 0.59 2.91 20.24
CA LYS A 27 0.82 1.83 19.29
C LYS A 27 0.42 2.29 17.90
N ALA A 28 1.35 2.25 16.96
CA ALA A 28 1.10 2.48 15.54
C ALA A 28 1.73 1.38 14.70
N THR A 29 1.20 1.15 13.51
CA THR A 29 1.81 0.27 12.53
C THR A 29 1.80 0.96 11.17
N VAL A 30 2.96 1.00 10.54
CA VAL A 30 3.14 1.56 9.20
C VAL A 30 3.77 0.51 8.31
N PHE A 31 3.35 0.47 7.05
CA PHE A 31 3.98 -0.38 6.05
C PHE A 31 4.83 0.48 5.13
N VAL A 32 6.06 0.05 4.91
CA VAL A 32 7.07 0.74 4.11
C VAL A 32 7.73 -0.24 3.17
N ARG A 33 8.19 0.24 2.02
CA ARG A 33 9.01 -0.54 1.11
C ARG A 33 10.47 -0.27 1.42
N ALA A 34 11.25 -1.33 1.52
CA ALA A 34 12.68 -1.26 1.76
C ALA A 34 13.37 -2.49 1.18
N THR A 35 14.67 -2.38 0.92
CA THR A 35 15.54 -3.50 0.57
C THR A 35 15.81 -4.41 1.76
N ASP A 36 15.80 -3.85 2.97
CA ASP A 36 16.12 -4.54 4.20
C ASP A 36 15.39 -3.93 5.42
N LYS A 37 15.53 -4.60 6.57
CA LYS A 37 14.90 -4.15 7.83
C LYS A 37 15.41 -2.78 8.31
N ALA A 38 16.67 -2.46 8.09
CA ALA A 38 17.26 -1.21 8.56
C ALA A 38 16.74 -0.02 7.74
N GLY A 39 16.65 -0.17 6.42
CA GLY A 39 16.00 0.77 5.51
C GLY A 39 14.52 0.98 5.88
N ALA A 40 13.80 -0.10 6.21
CA ALA A 40 12.42 -0.01 6.67
C ALA A 40 12.30 0.82 7.97
N LEU A 41 13.17 0.59 8.95
CA LEU A 41 13.18 1.35 10.20
C LEU A 41 13.51 2.82 9.98
N LYS A 42 14.51 3.13 9.14
CA LYS A 42 14.89 4.50 8.77
C LYS A 42 13.71 5.22 8.11
N GLU A 43 13.06 4.56 7.16
CA GLU A 43 11.92 5.12 6.45
C GLU A 43 10.70 5.32 7.37
N ALA A 44 10.41 4.37 8.25
CA ALA A 44 9.34 4.49 9.22
C ALA A 44 9.57 5.63 10.21
N LYS A 45 10.80 5.81 10.71
CA LYS A 45 11.17 6.95 11.57
C LYS A 45 11.01 8.28 10.85
N ARG A 46 11.42 8.36 9.59
CA ARG A 46 11.23 9.56 8.75
C ARG A 46 9.74 9.90 8.58
N ARG A 47 8.88 8.90 8.40
CA ARG A 47 7.43 9.09 8.21
C ARG A 47 6.68 9.42 9.48
N LEU A 48 7.10 8.88 10.62
CA LEU A 48 6.45 9.07 11.91
C LEU A 48 7.11 10.21 12.68
N THR A 49 7.11 11.41 12.08
CA THR A 49 7.66 12.64 12.71
C THR A 49 6.96 13.00 14.01
N LYS A 50 5.71 12.57 14.19
CA LYS A 50 4.92 12.73 15.41
C LYS A 50 5.05 11.55 16.39
N ALA A 51 5.93 10.59 16.13
CA ALA A 51 6.16 9.50 17.08
C ALA A 51 6.67 10.10 18.40
N PRO A 52 6.11 9.69 19.54
CA PRO A 52 6.58 10.17 20.83
C PRO A 52 8.08 9.88 21.02
N PRO A 53 8.83 10.75 21.75
CA PRO A 53 10.23 10.49 22.04
C PRO A 53 10.38 9.18 22.84
N ARG A 54 11.50 8.47 22.59
CA ARG A 54 11.83 7.14 23.14
C ARG A 54 10.84 6.02 22.77
N SER A 55 10.21 6.12 21.60
CA SER A 55 9.42 5.00 21.06
C SER A 55 10.33 3.86 20.57
N PHE A 56 9.88 2.63 20.75
CA PHE A 56 10.50 1.42 20.22
C PHE A 56 9.95 1.12 18.82
N PHE A 57 10.83 0.78 17.89
CA PHE A 57 10.49 0.46 16.51
C PHE A 57 10.92 -0.98 16.22
N GLU A 58 9.99 -1.79 15.72
CA GLU A 58 10.20 -3.18 15.36
C GLU A 58 9.75 -3.41 13.92
N ALA A 59 10.64 -3.96 13.08
CA ALA A 59 10.36 -4.23 11.67
C ALA A 59 10.28 -5.74 11.37
N TRP A 60 9.27 -6.15 10.62
CA TRP A 60 9.10 -7.51 10.09
C TRP A 60 8.78 -7.47 8.59
N LYS A 61 9.10 -8.55 7.88
CA LYS A 61 8.66 -8.72 6.49
C LYS A 61 7.14 -8.84 6.49
N ALA A 62 6.46 -7.94 5.79
CA ALA A 62 5.01 -7.95 5.71
C ALA A 62 4.56 -8.99 4.68
N THR A 63 3.49 -9.71 5.00
CA THR A 63 2.80 -10.52 4.00
C THR A 63 1.97 -9.62 3.09
N PRO A 64 1.71 -10.03 1.84
CA PRO A 64 0.87 -9.24 0.94
C PRO A 64 -0.54 -8.98 1.50
N ALA A 65 -1.14 -9.93 2.21
CA ALA A 65 -2.42 -9.76 2.89
C ALA A 65 -2.41 -8.63 3.96
N GLN A 66 -1.34 -8.53 4.76
CA GLN A 66 -1.18 -7.45 5.74
C GLN A 66 -1.06 -6.08 5.08
N VAL A 67 -0.39 -6.01 3.92
CA VAL A 67 -0.26 -4.77 3.16
C VAL A 67 -1.59 -4.38 2.54
N ALA A 68 -2.34 -5.34 1.97
CA ALA A 68 -3.67 -5.12 1.41
C ALA A 68 -4.65 -4.59 2.46
N ASP A 69 -4.72 -5.24 3.64
CA ASP A 69 -5.55 -4.81 4.76
C ASP A 69 -5.19 -3.37 5.22
N TRP A 70 -3.90 -3.07 5.37
CA TRP A 70 -3.46 -1.72 5.74
C TRP A 70 -3.72 -0.66 4.67
N LEU A 71 -3.62 -1.04 3.38
CA LEU A 71 -4.02 -0.17 2.28
C LEU A 71 -5.56 0.00 2.21
N ARG A 72 -6.33 -0.81 2.96
CA ARG A 72 -7.79 -0.95 2.91
C ARG A 72 -8.27 -1.36 1.52
N ILE A 73 -7.50 -2.22 0.87
CA ILE A 73 -7.89 -2.83 -0.38
C ILE A 73 -8.58 -4.13 -0.01
N GLY A 74 -9.91 -4.17 -0.17
CA GLY A 74 -10.68 -5.39 0.09
C GLY A 74 -10.34 -6.49 -0.92
N PRO A 75 -10.66 -7.76 -0.60
CA PRO A 75 -10.58 -8.84 -1.58
C PRO A 75 -11.42 -8.48 -2.81
N ALA A 76 -10.93 -8.83 -4.00
CA ALA A 76 -11.77 -8.90 -5.18
C ALA A 76 -12.92 -9.82 -4.85
N LYS A 77 -14.14 -9.31 -4.85
CA LYS A 77 -15.27 -10.21 -5.01
C LYS A 77 -15.06 -10.95 -6.34
N PRO A 78 -15.14 -12.28 -6.36
CA PRO A 78 -15.21 -13.01 -7.62
C PRO A 78 -16.36 -12.40 -8.44
N PRO A 79 -16.24 -12.33 -9.77
CA PRO A 79 -17.28 -11.76 -10.61
C PRO A 79 -18.59 -12.51 -10.36
N GLY A 80 -19.51 -11.86 -9.65
CA GLY A 80 -20.88 -12.35 -9.50
C GLY A 80 -21.67 -12.08 -10.78
N PRO A 81 -22.75 -12.82 -11.04
CA PRO A 81 -23.60 -12.65 -12.23
C PRO A 81 -24.24 -11.26 -12.32
N ASN A 82 -24.36 -10.54 -11.20
CA ASN A 82 -24.88 -9.17 -11.12
C ASN A 82 -23.77 -8.20 -10.68
N THR A 83 -22.64 -8.21 -11.39
CA THR A 83 -21.59 -7.22 -11.13
C THR A 83 -22.13 -5.84 -11.49
N GLU A 84 -22.44 -5.02 -10.48
CA GLU A 84 -22.73 -3.60 -10.62
C GLU A 84 -21.79 -3.00 -11.67
N GLN A 85 -22.39 -2.31 -12.63
CA GLN A 85 -21.72 -1.65 -13.73
C GLN A 85 -20.44 -0.99 -13.23
N ILE A 86 -19.32 -1.43 -13.79
CA ILE A 86 -18.01 -0.83 -13.60
C ILE A 86 -18.18 0.66 -13.88
N ASN A 87 -18.15 1.51 -12.85
CA ASN A 87 -18.16 2.94 -13.07
C ASN A 87 -16.90 3.29 -13.92
N PRO A 88 -17.08 3.74 -15.17
CA PRO A 88 -15.99 3.89 -16.12
C PRO A 88 -14.97 4.96 -15.71
N GLU A 89 -15.30 5.80 -14.72
CA GLU A 89 -14.47 6.92 -14.29
C GLU A 89 -13.51 6.58 -13.12
N ARG A 90 -13.77 5.51 -12.35
CA ARG A 90 -12.95 5.16 -11.17
C ARG A 90 -12.16 3.85 -11.39
N PRO A 91 -10.82 3.83 -11.33
CA PRO A 91 -10.05 2.57 -11.33
C PRO A 91 -10.33 1.84 -10.02
N ASN A 92 -10.95 0.67 -10.08
CA ASN A 92 -11.23 -0.13 -8.88
C ASN A 92 -10.29 -1.34 -8.87
N PRO A 93 -9.16 -1.30 -8.13
CA PRO A 93 -8.25 -2.44 -8.06
C PRO A 93 -8.94 -3.59 -7.33
N ARG A 94 -9.24 -4.67 -8.07
CA ARG A 94 -9.76 -5.92 -7.50
C ARG A 94 -8.57 -6.82 -7.12
N LEU A 95 -8.52 -7.29 -5.87
CA LEU A 95 -7.53 -8.26 -5.37
C LEU A 95 -8.01 -9.72 -5.39
N ALA A 96 -7.72 -10.48 -6.43
CA ALA A 96 -8.02 -11.92 -6.38
C ALA A 96 -7.05 -12.62 -5.42
N ASP A 97 -7.58 -13.22 -4.36
CA ASP A 97 -6.84 -13.97 -3.36
C ASP A 97 -6.75 -15.44 -3.76
N SER A 98 -5.67 -15.77 -4.45
CA SER A 98 -5.21 -17.15 -4.53
C SER A 98 -3.74 -17.14 -4.13
N TRP A 99 -3.44 -17.72 -2.95
CA TRP A 99 -2.09 -18.10 -2.50
C TRP A 99 -1.16 -17.02 -1.94
N GLY A 100 -1.70 -15.96 -1.32
CA GLY A 100 -0.87 -14.94 -0.65
C GLY A 100 -0.20 -13.96 -1.60
N PHE A 101 -0.62 -13.95 -2.87
CA PHE A 101 -0.28 -12.96 -3.87
C PHE A 101 -1.38 -11.89 -3.92
N VAL A 102 -1.00 -10.61 -3.94
CA VAL A 102 -1.94 -9.50 -4.06
C VAL A 102 -2.04 -9.18 -5.54
N LEU A 103 -3.02 -9.78 -6.22
CA LEU A 103 -3.22 -9.57 -7.65
C LEU A 103 -3.95 -8.25 -7.89
N LEU A 104 -3.28 -7.23 -8.44
CA LEU A 104 -3.97 -6.03 -8.91
C LEU A 104 -4.53 -6.26 -10.32
N ALA A 105 -5.77 -5.85 -10.54
CA ALA A 105 -6.39 -5.84 -11.85
C ALA A 105 -6.47 -4.42 -12.43
N CYS A 106 -6.04 -4.27 -13.68
CA CYS A 106 -6.21 -3.06 -14.48
C CYS A 106 -7.48 -3.14 -15.35
N LYS A 107 -8.04 -1.96 -15.71
CA LYS A 107 -9.15 -1.82 -16.66
C LYS A 107 -8.88 -2.41 -18.06
N CYS A 108 -7.63 -2.61 -18.46
CA CYS A 108 -7.30 -3.26 -19.74
C CYS A 108 -7.43 -4.80 -19.70
N GLY A 109 -7.93 -5.36 -18.60
CA GLY A 109 -8.07 -6.80 -18.39
C GLY A 109 -6.78 -7.50 -17.96
N HIS A 110 -5.69 -6.76 -17.72
CA HIS A 110 -4.46 -7.33 -17.17
C HIS A 110 -4.54 -7.43 -15.66
N SER A 111 -4.15 -8.57 -15.12
CA SER A 111 -3.99 -8.81 -13.69
C SER A 111 -2.61 -9.41 -13.42
N ASP A 112 -1.95 -8.95 -12.37
CA ASP A 112 -0.60 -9.37 -11.98
C ASP A 112 -0.35 -8.98 -10.52
N ASP A 113 0.79 -9.40 -9.98
CA ASP A 113 1.21 -9.06 -8.62
C ASP A 113 1.32 -7.55 -8.40
N LEU A 114 0.95 -7.10 -7.20
CA LEU A 114 1.10 -5.72 -6.74
C LEU A 114 2.47 -5.14 -7.06
N GLU A 115 3.53 -5.96 -6.94
CA GLU A 115 4.88 -5.53 -7.23
C GLU A 115 5.09 -5.15 -8.70
N ALA A 116 4.50 -5.90 -9.64
CA ALA A 116 4.53 -5.59 -11.06
C ALA A 116 3.87 -4.24 -11.34
N PHE A 117 2.79 -3.92 -10.63
CA PHE A 117 2.10 -2.62 -10.74
C PHE A 117 2.85 -1.46 -10.10
N CYS A 118 3.82 -1.72 -9.24
CA CYS A 118 4.56 -0.65 -8.58
C CYS A 118 5.80 -0.23 -9.38
N ARG A 119 6.20 -0.95 -10.43
CA ARG A 119 7.42 -0.66 -11.20
C ARG A 119 7.06 -0.13 -12.59
N LEU A 120 7.83 0.83 -13.07
CA LEU A 120 7.86 1.19 -14.48
C LEU A 120 8.43 0.01 -15.30
N SER A 121 8.17 -0.01 -16.61
CA SER A 121 8.78 -0.97 -17.54
C SER A 121 10.31 -0.92 -17.56
N SER A 122 10.89 0.23 -17.19
CA SER A 122 12.33 0.40 -16.98
C SER A 122 12.88 -0.25 -15.71
N GLY A 123 12.02 -0.86 -14.87
CA GLY A 123 12.38 -1.44 -13.57
C GLY A 123 12.35 -0.45 -12.41
N VAL A 124 12.08 0.83 -12.67
CA VAL A 124 12.04 1.88 -11.64
C VAL A 124 10.72 1.82 -10.85
N GLN A 125 10.76 1.45 -9.56
CA GLN A 125 10.48 2.43 -8.51
C GLN A 125 9.33 3.46 -8.63
N LEU A 126 8.03 3.12 -8.79
CA LEU A 126 7.00 4.17 -8.67
C LEU A 126 6.92 4.77 -7.25
N PRO A 127 6.53 6.06 -7.12
CA PRO A 127 6.27 6.69 -5.83
C PRO A 127 5.22 5.95 -4.99
N ARG A 128 5.21 6.23 -3.68
CA ARG A 128 4.26 5.60 -2.75
C ARG A 128 2.82 5.91 -3.17
N ASN A 129 1.98 4.88 -3.14
CA ASN A 129 0.57 4.91 -3.54
C ASN A 129 0.36 5.14 -5.03
N GLU A 130 1.41 5.19 -5.85
CA GLU A 130 1.30 5.22 -7.30
C GLU A 130 1.49 3.81 -7.88
N TYR A 131 0.74 3.53 -8.93
CA TYR A 131 0.68 2.25 -9.59
C TYR A 131 0.56 2.47 -11.09
N GLN A 132 1.17 1.60 -11.88
CA GLN A 132 1.08 1.60 -13.33
C GLN A 132 0.83 0.18 -13.82
N CYS A 133 -0.10 0.02 -14.74
CA CYS A 133 -0.28 -1.27 -15.41
C CYS A 133 0.91 -1.56 -16.35
N PRO A 134 1.61 -2.70 -16.22
CA PRO A 134 2.74 -3.02 -17.09
C PRO A 134 2.30 -3.31 -18.54
N LYS A 135 1.03 -3.70 -18.76
CA LYS A 135 0.46 -3.95 -20.10
C LYS A 135 0.03 -2.68 -20.86
N CYS A 136 -0.75 -1.79 -20.24
CA CYS A 136 -1.35 -0.65 -20.93
C CYS A 136 -0.81 0.72 -20.48
N PHE A 137 0.16 0.73 -19.57
CA PHE A 137 0.85 1.91 -19.03
C PHE A 137 -0.02 2.98 -18.36
N ARG A 138 -1.33 2.73 -18.22
CA ARG A 138 -2.21 3.57 -17.41
C ARG A 138 -1.71 3.58 -15.98
N ALA A 139 -1.55 4.77 -15.43
CA ALA A 139 -1.11 4.98 -14.07
C ALA A 139 -2.23 5.57 -13.21
N TRP A 140 -2.22 5.24 -11.92
CA TRP A 140 -3.15 5.77 -10.93
C TRP A 140 -2.46 5.91 -9.58
N ARG A 141 -3.03 6.72 -8.72
CA ARG A 141 -2.61 6.91 -7.34
C ARG A 141 -3.75 6.76 -6.36
N ILE A 142 -3.45 6.33 -5.14
CA ILE A 142 -4.42 6.27 -4.05
C ILE A 142 -4.31 7.55 -3.23
N GLU A 143 -5.37 8.36 -3.26
CA GLU A 143 -5.48 9.63 -2.53
C GLU A 143 -6.55 9.54 -1.45
N ALA A 144 -6.48 10.45 -0.47
CA ALA A 144 -7.57 10.65 0.48
C ALA A 144 -8.67 11.50 -0.16
N GLU A 145 -9.93 11.08 -0.03
CA GLU A 145 -11.12 11.83 -0.43
C GLU A 145 -11.84 12.31 0.85
N GLY A 146 -11.97 13.63 0.97
CA GLY A 146 -12.56 14.30 2.12
C GLY A 146 -11.61 14.43 3.33
N GLU A 147 -12.16 14.91 4.44
CA GLU A 147 -11.45 15.07 5.70
C GLU A 147 -11.73 13.90 6.65
N GLY A 148 -10.71 13.51 7.43
CA GLY A 148 -10.93 12.62 8.56
C GLY A 148 -11.62 13.37 9.69
N TRP A 149 -12.44 12.69 10.48
CA TRP A 149 -13.14 13.30 11.59
C TRP A 149 -13.02 12.45 12.85
N THR A 150 -13.14 13.08 14.01
CA THR A 150 -13.10 12.39 15.30
C THR A 150 -14.52 12.24 15.82
N ALA A 151 -14.96 11.02 16.05
CA ALA A 151 -16.27 10.75 16.62
C ALA A 151 -16.37 11.30 18.06
N PRO A 152 -17.57 11.62 18.57
CA PRO A 152 -17.76 12.10 19.94
C PRO A 152 -17.13 11.20 21.02
N GLY A 153 -17.01 9.90 20.76
CA GLY A 153 -16.32 8.94 21.64
C GLY A 153 -14.78 8.93 21.54
N GLY A 154 -14.16 9.89 20.84
CA GLY A 154 -12.71 10.01 20.69
C GLY A 154 -12.09 9.10 19.63
N LEU A 155 -12.89 8.31 18.89
CA LEU A 155 -12.39 7.48 17.79
C LEU A 155 -12.13 8.33 16.54
N TYR A 156 -10.88 8.38 16.07
CA TYR A 156 -10.54 9.02 14.80
C TYR A 156 -10.93 8.14 13.60
N ILE A 157 -11.77 8.67 12.73
CA ILE A 157 -12.20 8.04 11.48
C ILE A 157 -11.42 8.72 10.34
N PRO A 158 -10.46 8.02 9.69
CA PRO A 158 -9.67 8.60 8.62
C PRO A 158 -10.52 8.86 7.37
N PRO A 159 -10.07 9.77 6.49
CA PRO A 159 -10.78 10.06 5.25
C PRO A 159 -10.89 8.82 4.36
N LYS A 160 -11.87 8.83 3.46
CA LYS A 160 -12.02 7.78 2.45
C LYS A 160 -10.78 7.77 1.55
N ARG A 161 -10.49 6.64 0.91
CA ARG A 161 -9.42 6.55 -0.08
C ARG A 161 -10.00 6.27 -1.44
N VAL A 162 -9.53 6.97 -2.46
CA VAL A 162 -9.96 6.82 -3.85
C VAL A 162 -8.77 6.62 -4.75
N SER A 163 -9.00 5.88 -5.84
CA SER A 163 -8.03 5.76 -6.92
C SER A 163 -8.24 6.90 -7.91
N VAL A 164 -7.21 7.68 -8.15
CA VAL A 164 -7.19 8.82 -9.07
C VAL A 164 -6.24 8.51 -10.21
N ALA A 165 -6.66 8.73 -11.46
CA ALA A 165 -5.78 8.51 -12.61
C ALA A 165 -4.61 9.52 -12.60
N ILE A 166 -3.40 9.06 -12.91
CA ILE A 166 -2.26 9.93 -13.18
C ILE A 166 -2.22 10.14 -14.69
N PRO A 167 -2.46 11.36 -15.20
CA PRO A 167 -2.38 11.63 -16.63
C PRO A 167 -0.93 11.47 -17.13
N PRO A 168 -0.73 11.07 -18.41
CA PRO A 168 0.59 11.08 -19.01
C PRO A 168 1.17 12.49 -18.98
N ARG A 169 2.44 12.63 -18.60
CA ARG A 169 3.16 13.90 -18.74
C ARG A 169 3.51 14.07 -20.22
N ILE A 170 2.96 15.10 -20.84
CA ILE A 170 3.22 15.51 -22.23
C ILE A 170 4.53 16.28 -22.28
#